data_AF-A0AAD0YVZ8-F1
#
_entry.id   AF-A0AAD0YVZ8-F1
#
_cell.length_a   1.000
_cell.length_b   1.000
_cell.length_c   1.000
_cell.angle_alpha   90.00
_cell.angle_beta   90.00
_cell.angle_gamma   90.00
#
_symmetry.space_group_name_H-M   'P 1'
#
loop_
_entity.id
_entity.type
_entity.pdbx_description
1 polymer ?
#
loop_
_entity_poly.entity_id
_entity_poly.type
_entity_poly.pdbx_seq_one_letter_code
_entity_poly.pdbx_strand_id
1 'polypeptide(L)'
;MKKNFFERFSDRAVCMTGSAEAFITASALVIIWAITGPVFNYSETWQLVINTGTTIVTFLMVFLIQKTQNKDSKAIQIKLNELIASYEKASNRLVAIEDLTEEELDKLHAYYERLSTLAKDKSNKNSGDADQSSPVTNT
;
A
#
# COMPACT_ATOMS: atom_id res chain seq x y z
N MET A 1 18.99 -1.57 20.26
CA MET A 1 19.12 -1.69 18.79
C MET A 1 19.71 -0.39 18.25
N LYS A 2 20.92 -0.43 17.68
CA LYS A 2 21.61 0.76 17.15
C LYS A 2 20.82 1.29 15.94
N LYS A 3 20.20 2.48 16.05
CA LYS A 3 19.60 3.18 14.91
C LYS A 3 20.70 3.40 13.87
N ASN A 4 20.64 2.63 12.79
CA ASN A 4 21.62 2.68 11.72
C ASN A 4 21.62 4.10 11.13
N PHE A 5 22.79 4.69 10.89
CA PHE A 5 22.93 6.03 10.31
C PHE A 5 22.05 6.23 9.07
N PHE A 6 21.90 5.16 8.28
CA PHE A 6 21.03 5.08 7.12
C PHE A 6 19.54 5.24 7.43
N GLU A 7 19.04 4.70 8.55
CA GLU A 7 17.64 4.86 8.96
C GLU A 7 17.36 6.30 9.40
N ARG A 8 18.23 6.92 10.20
CA ARG A 8 18.06 8.32 10.60
C ARG A 8 18.17 9.27 9.41
N PHE A 9 19.11 9.02 8.49
CA PHE A 9 19.23 9.82 7.26
C PHE A 9 18.02 9.65 6.36
N SER A 10 17.53 8.42 6.18
CA SER A 10 16.34 8.13 5.37
C SER A 10 15.09 8.79 5.96
N ASP A 11 14.84 8.62 7.26
CA ASP A 11 13.69 9.22 7.94
C ASP A 11 13.77 10.76 7.90
N ARG A 12 14.96 11.35 8.03
CA ARG A 12 15.16 12.80 7.91
C ARG A 12 14.96 13.27 6.48
N ALA A 13 15.50 12.56 5.48
CA ALA A 13 15.37 12.90 4.07
C ALA A 13 13.90 12.84 3.61
N VAL A 14 13.17 11.80 4.01
CA VAL A 14 11.74 11.61 3.70
C VAL A 14 10.87 12.65 4.40
N CYS A 15 11.17 12.97 5.67
CA CYS A 15 10.43 13.98 6.42
C CYS A 15 10.73 15.40 5.88
N MET A 16 11.96 15.64 5.42
CA MET A 16 12.32 16.88 4.75
C MET A 16 11.58 17.00 3.41
N THR A 17 11.68 16.02 2.49
CA THR A 17 11.05 16.11 1.17
C THR A 17 9.53 16.26 1.18
N GLY A 18 8.85 15.83 2.25
CA GLY A 18 7.40 16.00 2.44
C GLY A 18 6.96 17.29 3.13
N SER A 19 7.88 18.09 3.68
CA SER A 19 7.56 19.30 4.45
C SER A 19 7.55 20.56 3.57
N ALA A 20 6.69 21.52 3.90
CA ALA A 20 6.61 22.83 3.24
C ALA A 20 7.97 23.56 3.20
N GLU A 21 8.82 23.34 4.21
CA GLU A 21 10.18 23.91 4.27
C GLU A 21 11.11 23.39 3.16
N ALA A 22 10.99 22.13 2.74
CA ALA A 22 11.79 21.62 1.63
C ALA A 22 11.31 22.15 0.29
N PHE A 23 10.00 22.36 0.13
CA PHE A 23 9.47 23.02 -1.06
C PHE A 23 10.05 24.43 -1.19
N ILE A 24 10.01 25.23 -0.12
CA ILE A 24 10.59 26.58 -0.08
C ILE A 24 12.09 26.54 -0.40
N THR A 25 12.83 25.59 0.18
CA THR A 25 14.28 25.44 -0.06
C THR A 25 14.58 25.05 -1.51
N ALA A 26 13.81 24.11 -2.08
CA ALA A 26 13.97 23.69 -3.47
C ALA A 26 13.62 24.84 -4.44
N SER A 27 12.54 25.57 -4.18
CA SER A 27 12.18 26.76 -4.96
C SER A 27 13.26 27.84 -4.89
N ALA A 28 13.84 28.09 -3.71
CA ALA A 28 14.94 29.05 -3.56
C ALA A 28 16.17 28.62 -4.37
N LEU A 29 16.54 27.33 -4.36
CA LEU A 29 17.64 26.80 -5.17
C LEU A 29 17.41 27.00 -6.67
N VAL A 30 16.18 26.75 -7.16
CA VAL A 30 15.82 26.98 -8.56
C VAL A 30 15.88 28.46 -8.93
N ILE A 31 15.43 29.35 -8.04
CA ILE A 31 15.51 30.80 -8.26
C ILE A 31 16.97 31.28 -8.31
N ILE A 32 17.81 30.82 -7.38
CA ILE A 32 19.25 31.17 -7.38
C ILE A 32 19.89 30.73 -8.68
N TRP A 33 19.63 29.48 -9.12
CA TRP A 33 20.13 28.97 -10.40
C TRP A 33 19.63 29.81 -11.59
N ALA A 34 18.35 30.17 -11.62
CA ALA A 34 17.81 31.02 -12.70
C ALA A 34 18.52 32.39 -12.74
N ILE A 35 18.76 33.01 -11.59
CA ILE A 35 19.46 34.30 -11.48
C ILE A 35 20.95 34.20 -11.87
N THR A 36 21.59 33.04 -11.67
CA THR A 36 22.99 32.85 -12.10
C THR A 36 23.11 32.54 -13.59
N GLY A 37 22.04 32.11 -14.28
CA GLY A 37 22.03 31.80 -15.72
C GLY A 37 22.56 32.90 -16.65
N PRO A 38 22.17 34.18 -16.48
CA PRO A 38 22.69 35.30 -17.27
C PRO A 38 24.22 35.48 -17.19
N VAL A 39 24.82 35.19 -16.03
CA VAL A 39 26.29 35.27 -15.85
C VAL A 39 27.00 34.24 -16.72
N PHE A 40 26.39 33.05 -16.88
CA PHE A 40 26.91 31.95 -17.68
C PHE A 40 26.35 31.90 -19.11
N ASN A 41 25.70 32.97 -19.57
CA ASN A 41 25.04 33.06 -20.89
C ASN A 41 24.10 31.87 -21.20
N TYR A 42 23.50 31.26 -20.17
CA TYR A 42 22.69 30.04 -20.32
C TYR A 42 23.38 28.92 -21.12
N SER A 43 24.69 28.76 -20.93
CA SER A 43 25.49 27.75 -21.65
C SER A 43 24.96 26.31 -21.51
N GLU A 44 25.33 25.46 -22.47
CA GLU A 44 25.02 24.03 -22.46
C GLU A 44 25.45 23.35 -21.14
N THR A 45 26.63 23.70 -20.62
CA THR A 45 27.13 23.17 -19.34
C THR A 45 26.27 23.61 -18.16
N TRP A 46 25.78 24.86 -18.18
CA TRP A 46 24.91 25.41 -17.14
C TRP A 46 23.57 24.68 -17.05
N GLN A 47 22.97 24.38 -18.21
CA GLN A 47 21.73 23.61 -18.31
C GLN A 47 21.95 22.12 -17.98
N LEU A 48 23.09 21.56 -18.40
CA LEU A 48 23.45 20.17 -18.08
C LEU A 48 23.51 19.93 -16.58
N VAL A 49 24.09 20.86 -15.80
CA VAL A 49 24.21 20.71 -14.34
C VAL A 49 22.85 20.52 -13.67
N ILE A 50 21.84 21.33 -14.00
CA ILE A 50 20.51 21.20 -13.36
C ILE A 50 19.77 19.95 -13.84
N ASN A 51 19.90 19.61 -15.12
CA ASN A 51 19.26 18.42 -15.68
C ASN A 51 19.84 17.16 -15.06
N THR A 52 21.17 17.01 -15.08
CA THR A 52 21.86 15.87 -14.47
C THR A 52 21.61 15.79 -12.97
N GLY A 53 21.67 16.93 -12.26
CA GLY A 53 21.40 16.99 -10.83
C GLY A 53 19.98 16.53 -10.48
N THR A 54 18.98 17.04 -11.20
CA THR A 54 17.58 16.67 -11.00
C THR A 54 17.34 15.19 -11.31
N THR A 55 17.97 14.64 -12.36
CA THR A 55 17.87 13.21 -12.68
C THR A 55 18.42 12.34 -11.56
N ILE A 56 19.58 12.67 -10.99
CA ILE A 56 20.16 11.92 -9.86
C ILE A 56 19.24 12.00 -8.64
N VAL A 57 18.77 13.21 -8.29
CA VAL A 57 17.85 13.40 -7.15
C VAL A 57 16.55 12.62 -7.36
N THR A 58 15.99 12.66 -8.56
CA THR A 58 14.77 11.92 -8.91
C THR A 58 14.98 10.41 -8.80
N PHE A 59 16.10 9.90 -9.31
CA PHE A 59 16.45 8.49 -9.21
C PHE A 59 16.54 8.05 -7.75
N LEU A 60 17.20 8.84 -6.89
CA LEU A 60 17.26 8.58 -5.45
C LEU A 60 15.88 8.68 -4.78
N MET A 61 15.05 9.65 -5.19
CA MET A 61 13.70 9.84 -4.66
C MET A 61 12.82 8.61 -4.90
N VAL A 62 12.93 7.97 -6.07
CA VAL A 62 12.20 6.72 -6.36
C VAL A 62 12.53 5.63 -5.34
N PHE A 63 13.82 5.42 -5.01
CA PHE A 63 14.20 4.46 -3.97
C PHE A 63 13.72 4.85 -2.58
N LEU A 64 13.75 6.14 -2.24
CA LEU A 64 13.25 6.63 -0.94
C LEU A 64 11.74 6.44 -0.81
N ILE A 65 10.98 6.73 -1.87
CA ILE A 65 9.54 6.49 -1.93
C ILE A 65 9.26 5.00 -1.79
N GLN A 66 9.94 4.14 -2.56
CA GLN A 66 9.77 2.68 -2.48
C GLN A 66 10.09 2.13 -1.09
N LYS A 67 11.14 2.63 -0.43
CA LYS A 67 11.50 2.24 0.95
C LYS A 67 10.41 2.64 1.95
N THR A 68 9.89 3.86 1.82
CA THR A 68 8.84 4.39 2.70
C THR A 68 7.55 3.60 2.49
N GLN A 69 7.14 3.38 1.24
CA GLN A 69 5.98 2.59 0.88
C GLN A 69 6.09 1.14 1.37
N ASN A 70 7.26 0.50 1.25
CA ASN A 70 7.47 -0.87 1.73
C ASN A 70 7.30 -0.98 3.26
N LYS A 71 7.72 0.03 4.01
CA LYS A 71 7.53 0.09 5.48
C LYS A 71 6.05 0.31 5.83
N ASP A 72 5.37 1.21 5.14
CA ASP A 72 3.96 1.52 5.39
C ASP A 72 3.04 0.34 5.03
N SER A 73 3.30 -0.37 3.93
CA SER A 73 2.58 -1.58 3.55
C SER A 73 2.64 -2.66 4.64
N LYS A 74 3.83 -2.89 5.22
CA LYS A 74 3.99 -3.84 6.34
C LYS A 74 3.23 -3.40 7.59
N ALA A 75 3.21 -2.10 7.88
CA ALA A 75 2.47 -1.59 9.03
C ALA A 75 0.94 -1.77 8.85
N ILE A 76 0.43 -1.61 7.63
CA ILE A 76 -0.98 -1.87 7.30
C ILE A 76 -1.32 -3.35 7.49
N GLN A 77 -0.48 -4.26 6.99
CA GLN A 77 -0.64 -5.71 7.16
C GLN A 77 -0.75 -6.11 8.64
N ILE A 78 0.19 -5.65 9.48
CA ILE A 78 0.17 -5.95 10.92
C ILE A 78 -1.10 -5.43 11.59
N LYS A 79 -1.52 -4.19 11.28
CA LYS A 79 -2.75 -3.60 11.85
C LYS A 79 -4.00 -4.37 11.42
N LEU A 80 -4.07 -4.81 10.17
CA LEU A 80 -5.18 -5.60 9.66
C LEU A 80 -5.21 -6.99 10.29
N ASN A 81 -4.05 -7.63 10.43
CA ASN A 81 -3.91 -8.92 11.10
C ASN A 81 -4.38 -8.85 12.55
N GLU A 82 -4.02 -7.80 13.30
CA GLU A 82 -4.50 -7.57 14.66
C GLU A 82 -6.03 -7.39 14.69
N LEU A 83 -6.60 -6.62 13.76
CA LEU A 83 -8.05 -6.41 13.68
C LEU A 83 -8.79 -7.72 13.36
N ILE A 84 -8.30 -8.51 12.40
CA ILE A 84 -8.86 -9.82 12.05
C ILE A 84 -8.74 -10.78 13.24
N ALA A 85 -7.57 -10.87 13.88
CA ALA A 85 -7.36 -11.74 15.05
C ALA A 85 -8.23 -11.35 16.25
N SER A 86 -8.51 -10.06 16.44
CA SER A 86 -9.41 -9.57 17.51
C SER A 86 -10.89 -9.91 17.30
N TYR A 87 -11.27 -10.35 16.09
CA TYR A 87 -12.64 -10.73 15.77
C TYR A 87 -12.87 -12.23 16.02
N GLU A 88 -13.63 -12.56 17.05
CA GLU A 88 -13.89 -13.94 17.56
C GLU A 88 -14.38 -14.96 16.52
N LYS A 89 -14.93 -14.51 15.38
CA LYS A 89 -15.40 -15.37 14.27
C LYS A 89 -14.44 -15.41 13.07
N ALA A 90 -13.33 -14.67 13.09
CA ALA A 90 -12.35 -14.71 12.01
C ALA A 90 -11.53 -16.01 12.11
N SER A 91 -11.47 -16.75 11.01
CA SER A 91 -10.63 -17.95 10.96
C SER A 91 -9.17 -17.52 11.01
N ASN A 92 -8.38 -18.08 11.93
CA ASN A 92 -6.94 -17.85 12.07
C ASN A 92 -6.14 -18.11 10.76
N ARG A 93 -6.75 -18.78 9.77
CA ARG A 93 -6.22 -19.00 8.42
C ARG A 93 -6.28 -17.79 7.49
N LEU A 94 -7.01 -16.72 7.86
CA LEU A 94 -7.05 -15.46 7.12
C LEU A 94 -6.06 -14.43 7.68
N VAL A 95 -5.58 -14.66 8.90
CA VAL A 95 -4.49 -13.89 9.51
C VAL A 95 -3.19 -14.25 8.77
N ALA A 96 -2.43 -13.25 8.32
CA ALA A 96 -1.21 -13.41 7.54
C ALA A 96 -1.41 -14.09 6.17
N ILE A 97 -2.53 -13.80 5.50
CA ILE A 97 -2.80 -14.33 4.14
C ILE A 97 -1.72 -13.90 3.13
N GLU A 98 -1.05 -12.78 3.37
CA GLU A 98 0.05 -12.25 2.54
C GLU A 98 1.31 -13.12 2.52
N ASP A 99 1.49 -14.01 3.51
CA ASP A 99 2.67 -14.87 3.64
C ASP A 99 2.48 -16.25 3.01
N LEU A 100 1.25 -16.56 2.54
CA LEU A 100 0.93 -17.83 1.90
C LEU A 100 1.60 -17.95 0.53
N THR A 101 2.04 -19.17 0.20
CA THR A 101 2.42 -19.49 -1.17
C THR A 101 1.20 -19.46 -2.10
N GLU A 102 1.43 -19.29 -3.40
CA GLU A 102 0.35 -19.22 -4.39
C GLU A 102 -0.52 -20.48 -4.39
N GLU A 103 0.09 -21.67 -4.23
CA GLU A 103 -0.65 -22.93 -4.08
C GLU A 103 -1.53 -22.98 -2.82
N GLU A 104 -1.07 -22.38 -1.72
CA GLU A 104 -1.84 -22.32 -0.47
C GLU A 104 -3.00 -21.31 -0.58
N LEU A 105 -2.78 -20.21 -1.29
CA LEU A 105 -3.80 -19.20 -1.58
C LEU A 105 -4.92 -19.78 -2.44
N ASP A 106 -4.58 -20.56 -3.48
CA ASP A 106 -5.55 -21.27 -4.32
C ASP A 106 -6.37 -22.30 -3.52
N LYS A 107 -5.72 -23.07 -2.65
CA LYS A 107 -6.41 -24.02 -1.75
C LYS A 107 -7.37 -23.29 -0.80
N LEU A 108 -6.97 -22.13 -0.28
CA LEU A 108 -7.80 -21.31 0.60
C LEU A 108 -8.99 -20.72 -0.15
N HIS A 109 -8.78 -20.24 -1.37
CA HIS A 109 -9.83 -19.73 -2.26
C HIS A 109 -10.87 -20.81 -2.56
N ALA A 110 -10.44 -22.00 -3.01
CA ALA A 110 -11.31 -23.12 -3.31
C ALA A 110 -12.12 -23.61 -2.08
N TYR A 111 -11.53 -23.56 -0.88
CA TYR A 111 -12.24 -23.89 0.36
C TYR A 111 -13.40 -22.92 0.64
N TYR A 112 -13.17 -21.60 0.53
CA TYR A 112 -14.21 -20.59 0.74
C TYR A 112 -15.26 -20.57 -0.37
N GLU A 113 -14.86 -20.83 -1.61
CA GLU A 113 -15.79 -20.96 -2.74
C GLU A 113 -16.80 -22.08 -2.47
N ARG A 114 -16.32 -23.27 -2.06
CA ARG A 114 -17.19 -24.41 -1.67
C ARG A 114 -18.11 -24.07 -0.50
N LEU A 115 -17.59 -23.39 0.52
CA LEU A 115 -18.40 -22.93 1.66
C LEU A 115 -19.51 -21.98 1.22
N SER A 116 -19.22 -21.06 0.29
CA SER A 116 -20.21 -20.13 -0.27
C SER A 116 -21.28 -20.85 -1.09
N THR A 117 -20.91 -21.88 -1.86
CA THR A 117 -21.86 -22.68 -2.64
C THR A 117 -22.77 -23.48 -1.71
N LEU A 118 -22.20 -24.13 -0.68
CA LEU A 118 -22.97 -24.87 0.32
C LEU A 118 -23.92 -23.97 1.12
N ALA A 119 -23.54 -22.72 1.42
CA ALA A 119 -24.41 -21.76 2.08
C ALA A 119 -25.56 -21.31 1.17
N LYS A 120 -25.30 -21.08 -0.12
CA LYS A 120 -26.34 -20.78 -1.12
C LYS A 120 -27.30 -21.95 -1.30
N ASP A 121 -26.80 -23.18 -1.36
CA ASP A 121 -27.62 -24.38 -1.52
C ASP A 121 -28.52 -24.64 -0.29
N LYS A 122 -27.98 -24.44 0.92
CA LYS A 122 -28.79 -24.51 2.15
C LYS A 122 -29.85 -23.41 2.21
N SER A 123 -29.52 -22.19 1.78
CA SER A 123 -30.51 -21.10 1.69
C SER A 123 -31.60 -21.40 0.67
N ASN A 124 -31.25 -21.96 -0.49
CA ASN A 124 -32.19 -22.35 -1.53
C ASN A 124 -33.10 -23.51 -1.08
N LYS A 125 -32.54 -24.47 -0.34
CA LYS A 125 -33.27 -25.61 0.21
C LYS A 125 -34.22 -25.23 1.36
N ASN A 126 -33.85 -24.26 2.19
CA ASN A 126 -34.74 -23.73 3.23
C ASN A 126 -35.88 -22.86 2.67
N SER A 127 -35.67 -22.15 1.55
CA SER A 127 -36.75 -21.38 0.89
C SER A 127 -37.75 -22.28 0.17
N GLY A 128 -37.36 -23.49 -0.25
CA GLY A 128 -38.23 -24.47 -0.90
C GLY A 128 -39.15 -25.25 0.04
N ASP A 129 -38.86 -25.28 1.34
CA ASP A 129 -39.64 -26.05 2.35
C ASP A 129 -40.72 -25.17 3.05
N ALA A 130 -40.56 -23.84 3.02
CA ALA A 130 -41.52 -22.90 3.60
C ALA A 130 -42.82 -22.74 2.78
N ASP A 131 -42.88 -23.27 1.55
CA ASP A 131 -44.04 -23.14 0.66
C ASP A 131 -44.95 -24.40 0.66
N GLN A 132 -44.60 -25.43 1.44
CA GLN A 132 -45.29 -26.74 1.40
C GLN A 132 -46.12 -27.08 2.65
N SER A 133 -46.35 -26.11 3.54
CA SER A 133 -47.25 -26.26 4.70
C SER A 133 -48.40 -25.26 4.71
N SER A 134 -49.12 -25.15 3.59
CA SER A 134 -50.52 -24.66 3.61
C SER A 134 -51.46 -25.85 3.79
N PRO A 135 -52.30 -25.90 4.84
CA PRO A 135 -53.26 -26.98 5.01
C PRO A 135 -54.31 -26.89 3.91
N VAL A 136 -54.49 -27.98 3.16
CA VAL A 136 -55.62 -28.15 2.24
C VAL A 136 -56.90 -28.20 3.08
N THR A 137 -57.60 -27.07 3.21
CA THR A 137 -58.99 -27.05 3.68
C THR A 137 -59.89 -27.43 2.50
N ASN A 138 -60.37 -28.66 2.55
CA ASN A 138 -61.37 -29.22 1.66
C ASN A 138 -62.76 -28.85 2.21
N THR A 139 -63.48 -27.97 1.51
CA THR A 139 -64.96 -27.83 1.53
C THR A 139 -65.42 -27.19 0.25
#